data_AF-A0AAW0G5S4-F1
#
_entry.id   AF-A0AAW0G5S4-F1
#
_cell.length_a   1.000
_cell.length_b   1.000
_cell.length_c   1.000
_cell.angle_alpha   90.00
_cell.angle_beta   90.00
_cell.angle_gamma   90.00
#
_symmetry.space_group_name_H-M   'P 1'
#
loop_
_entity.id
_entity.type
_entity.pdbx_description
1 polymer ?
#
loop_
_entity_poly.entity_id
_entity_poly.type
_entity_poly.pdbx_seq_one_letter_code
_entity_poly.pdbx_strand_id
1 'polypeptide(L)'
;MVDEDIWRSSNASNGLSTLDEVIQSCKTAGFNQNKVCIHVTSKPRFWAKYGFYVTRGEGLTQAHIAEIANIDPVPCVRVPEVYVIFSCRQCVYILMELSEGRNMRGGSMERLRWKLLSKPFYV
;
A
#
# COMPACT_ATOMS: atom_id res chain seq x y z
N MET A 1 -9.44 17.51 -16.22
CA MET A 1 -9.27 17.81 -14.78
C MET A 1 -9.31 16.48 -14.05
N VAL A 2 -8.27 16.16 -13.28
CA VAL A 2 -8.21 14.93 -12.49
C VAL A 2 -8.85 15.27 -11.14
N ASP A 3 -9.98 14.65 -10.82
CA ASP A 3 -10.49 14.63 -9.44
C ASP A 3 -9.54 13.73 -8.63
N GLU A 4 -8.48 14.33 -8.12
CA GLU A 4 -7.54 13.64 -7.24
C GLU A 4 -8.11 13.65 -5.82
N ASP A 5 -9.02 12.71 -5.57
CA ASP A 5 -9.48 12.39 -4.21
C ASP A 5 -8.34 11.70 -3.45
N ILE A 6 -7.46 12.51 -2.86
CA ILE A 6 -6.30 12.06 -2.10
C ILE A 6 -6.67 12.00 -0.61
N TRP A 7 -6.51 10.83 -0.01
CA TRP A 7 -6.48 10.65 1.43
C TRP A 7 -5.01 10.49 1.88
N ARG A 8 -4.65 11.12 2.99
CA ARG A 8 -3.33 11.00 3.63
C ARG A 8 -3.49 10.70 5.11
N SER A 9 -2.70 9.78 5.62
CA SER A 9 -2.56 9.55 7.06
C SER A 9 -1.84 10.73 7.72
N SER A 10 -2.12 10.99 9.01
CA SER A 10 -1.35 11.91 9.84
C SER A 10 0.13 11.50 9.98
N ASN A 11 0.43 10.22 9.80
CA ASN A 11 1.78 9.65 9.89
C ASN A 11 2.54 9.69 8.55
N ALA A 12 1.91 10.20 7.48
CA ALA A 12 2.54 10.35 6.19
C ALA A 12 3.73 11.33 6.28
N SER A 13 4.96 10.80 6.32
CA SER A 13 6.16 11.64 6.38
C SER A 13 6.30 12.52 5.12
N ASN A 14 6.87 13.71 5.26
CA ASN A 14 7.17 14.64 4.15
C ASN A 14 8.14 14.08 3.08
N GLY A 15 8.68 12.88 3.28
CA GLY A 15 9.57 12.18 2.34
C GLY A 15 8.85 11.19 1.43
N LEU A 16 7.57 11.39 1.13
CA LEU A 16 6.86 10.59 0.14
C LEU A 16 7.38 10.93 -1.27
N SER A 17 7.58 9.90 -2.11
CA SER A 17 7.70 10.11 -3.55
C SER A 17 6.52 10.92 -4.06
N THR A 18 6.75 11.73 -5.09
CA THR A 18 5.65 12.45 -5.74
C THR A 18 4.63 11.43 -6.27
N LEU A 19 3.34 11.79 -6.32
CA LEU A 19 2.31 10.87 -6.82
C LEU A 19 2.63 10.41 -8.26
N ASP A 20 3.24 11.28 -9.06
CA ASP A 20 3.72 10.96 -10.41
C ASP A 20 4.83 9.91 -10.42
N GLU A 21 5.80 9.98 -9.51
CA GLU A 21 6.83 8.94 -9.37
C GLU A 21 6.23 7.58 -8.99
N VAL A 22 5.20 7.58 -8.13
CA VAL A 22 4.47 6.36 -7.77
C VAL A 22 3.75 5.79 -8.99
N ILE A 23 3.00 6.64 -9.70
CA ILE A 23 2.28 6.24 -10.91
C ILE A 23 3.26 5.67 -11.92
N GLN A 24 4.39 6.33 -12.15
CA GLN A 24 5.40 5.90 -13.11
C GLN A 24 6.06 4.57 -12.71
N SER A 25 6.41 4.41 -11.43
CA SER A 25 6.95 3.16 -10.90
C SER A 25 5.96 2.01 -11.08
N CYS A 26 4.68 2.25 -10.81
CA CYS A 26 3.62 1.27 -10.97
C CYS A 26 3.43 0.89 -12.46
N LYS A 27 3.37 1.89 -13.36
CA LYS A 27 3.28 1.64 -14.81
C LYS A 27 4.44 0.79 -15.33
N THR A 28 5.67 1.08 -14.89
CA THR A 28 6.87 0.33 -15.30
C THR A 28 6.82 -1.13 -14.81
N ALA A 29 6.31 -1.37 -13.61
CA ALA A 29 6.17 -2.73 -13.08
C ALA A 29 5.05 -3.54 -13.77
N GLY A 30 4.06 -2.86 -14.37
CA GLY A 30 2.96 -3.46 -15.11
C GLY A 30 1.86 -4.04 -14.21
N PHE A 31 0.62 -4.01 -14.71
CA PHE A 31 -0.60 -4.30 -13.94
C PHE A 31 -0.74 -5.74 -13.40
N ASN A 32 0.17 -6.64 -13.76
CA ASN A 32 0.18 -8.02 -13.26
C ASN A 32 0.87 -8.16 -11.88
N GLN A 33 1.50 -7.09 -11.39
CA GLN A 33 2.13 -7.06 -10.07
C GLN A 33 1.22 -6.35 -9.06
N ASN A 34 0.73 -7.09 -8.07
CA ASN A 34 -0.15 -6.56 -7.02
C ASN A 34 0.56 -5.63 -6.03
N LYS A 35 1.90 -5.52 -6.11
CA LYS A 35 2.75 -4.77 -5.20
C LYS A 35 3.96 -4.23 -5.94
N VAL A 36 4.27 -2.96 -5.78
CA VAL A 36 5.47 -2.32 -6.33
C VAL A 36 6.22 -1.66 -5.20
N CYS A 37 7.51 -1.96 -5.08
CA CYS A 37 8.36 -1.30 -4.10
C CYS A 37 8.68 0.11 -4.62
N ILE A 38 8.22 1.13 -3.91
CA ILE A 38 8.48 2.52 -4.22
C ILE A 38 9.77 2.93 -3.51
N HIS A 39 10.71 3.42 -4.32
CA HIS A 39 12.00 3.87 -3.85
C HIS A 39 11.98 5.39 -3.70
N VAL A 40 12.37 5.88 -2.52
CA VAL A 40 12.61 7.31 -2.29
C VAL A 40 14.10 7.50 -2.12
N THR A 41 14.71 8.40 -2.88
CA THR A 41 16.18 8.62 -2.86
C THR A 41 16.96 7.31 -3.01
N SER A 42 16.49 6.44 -3.92
CA SER A 42 17.05 5.10 -4.20
C SER A 42 17.00 4.08 -3.05
N LYS A 43 16.27 4.38 -1.97
CA LYS A 43 16.03 3.43 -0.88
C LYS A 43 14.58 2.91 -0.94
N PRO A 44 14.35 1.59 -0.82
CA PRO A 44 13.01 1.05 -0.73
C PRO A 44 12.33 1.63 0.50
N ARG A 45 11.15 2.23 0.33
CA ARG A 45 10.50 2.97 1.42
C ARG A 45 9.05 2.61 1.61
N PHE A 46 8.35 2.28 0.52
CA PHE A 46 6.93 1.96 0.57
C PHE A 46 6.59 0.78 -0.33
N TRP A 47 5.50 0.10 -0.01
CA TRP A 47 4.78 -0.73 -0.96
C TRP A 47 3.64 0.07 -1.56
N ALA A 48 3.45 -0.03 -2.87
CA ALA A 48 2.26 0.44 -3.56
C ALA A 48 1.40 -0.75 -3.99
N LYS A 49 0.16 -0.81 -3.51
CA LYS A 49 -0.91 -1.63 -4.10
C LYS A 49 -1.69 -0.75 -5.07
N TYR A 50 -1.87 -1.20 -6.31
CA TYR A 50 -2.56 -0.39 -7.31
C TYR A 50 -3.29 -1.25 -8.35
N GLY A 51 -4.27 -0.65 -9.03
CA GLY A 51 -4.92 -1.25 -10.19
C GLY A 51 -6.41 -0.91 -10.28
N PHE A 52 -7.05 -1.44 -11.33
CA PHE A 52 -8.47 -1.22 -11.62
C PHE A 52 -9.41 -1.85 -10.59
N TYR A 53 -9.00 -2.99 -10.02
CA TYR A 53 -9.79 -3.71 -9.00
C TYR A 53 -9.46 -3.30 -7.57
N VAL A 54 -8.52 -2.37 -7.38
CA VAL A 54 -8.23 -1.78 -6.08
C VAL A 54 -9.26 -0.69 -5.85
N THR A 55 -9.92 -0.71 -4.69
CA THR A 55 -10.92 0.30 -4.35
C THR A 55 -10.40 1.23 -3.26
N ARG A 56 -10.91 2.45 -3.25
CA ARG A 56 -10.58 3.42 -2.19
C ARG A 56 -11.07 2.94 -0.81
N GLY A 57 -12.23 2.27 -0.77
CA GLY A 57 -12.75 1.62 0.43
C GLY A 57 -11.78 0.58 0.99
N GLU A 58 -11.16 -0.23 0.14
CA GLU A 58 -10.13 -1.18 0.57
C GLU A 58 -8.96 -0.50 1.30
N GLY A 59 -8.46 0.61 0.72
CA GLY A 59 -7.39 1.40 1.34
C GLY A 59 -7.81 2.01 2.67
N LEU A 60 -9.02 2.58 2.75
CA LEU A 60 -9.53 3.20 3.98
C LEU A 60 -9.77 2.17 5.09
N THR A 61 -10.27 0.98 4.75
CA THR A 61 -10.39 -0.13 5.71
C THR A 61 -9.02 -0.57 6.22
N GLN A 62 -8.02 -0.70 5.33
CA GLN A 62 -6.66 -1.04 5.75
C GLN A 62 -6.04 0.03 6.65
N ALA A 63 -6.24 1.32 6.34
CA ALA A 63 -5.80 2.43 7.18
C ALA A 63 -6.42 2.36 8.58
N HIS A 64 -7.74 2.17 8.65
CA HIS A 64 -8.46 2.08 9.92
C HIS A 64 -8.01 0.88 10.77
N ILE A 65 -7.82 -0.29 10.15
CA ILE A 65 -7.32 -1.47 10.86
C ILE A 65 -5.89 -1.23 11.34
N ALA A 66 -5.04 -0.56 10.56
CA ALA A 66 -3.68 -0.22 10.98
C ALA A 66 -3.66 0.72 12.19
N GLU A 67 -4.52 1.74 12.20
CA GLU A 67 -4.68 2.65 13.34
C GLU A 67 -5.08 1.91 14.62
N ILE A 68 -6.06 1.00 14.53
CA ILE A 68 -6.51 0.22 15.69
C ILE A 68 -5.46 -0.79 16.14
N ALA A 69 -4.89 -1.57 15.23
CA ALA A 69 -4.00 -2.66 15.57
C ALA A 69 -2.65 -2.19 16.11
N ASN A 70 -2.18 -1.02 15.65
CA ASN A 70 -0.88 -0.47 16.06
C ASN A 70 -0.98 0.52 17.23
N ILE A 71 -2.17 0.74 17.82
CA ILE A 71 -2.33 1.68 18.94
C ILE A 71 -1.63 1.22 20.22
N ASP A 72 -1.52 -0.10 20.41
CA ASP A 72 -0.84 -0.69 21.56
C ASP A 72 0.68 -0.58 21.36
N PRO A 73 1.45 -0.08 22.34
CA PRO A 73 2.92 -0.03 22.27
C PRO A 73 3.58 -1.41 22.21
N VAL A 74 2.88 -2.49 22.56
CA VAL A 74 3.35 -3.88 22.45
C VAL A 74 2.30 -4.71 21.70
N PRO A 75 2.03 -4.40 20.42
CA PRO A 75 0.99 -5.11 19.70
C PRO A 75 1.47 -6.55 19.46
N CYS A 76 0.62 -7.53 19.77
CA CYS A 76 0.91 -8.94 19.46
C CYS A 76 1.10 -9.17 17.95
N VAL A 77 0.56 -8.27 17.11
CA VAL A 77 0.76 -8.19 15.67
C VAL A 77 0.84 -6.73 15.25
N ARG A 78 1.97 -6.31 14.65
CA ARG A 78 2.07 -5.02 13.96
C ARG A 78 1.66 -5.20 12.50
N VAL A 79 0.76 -4.34 12.02
CA VAL A 79 0.35 -4.32 10.60
C VAL A 79 0.96 -3.11 9.88
N PRO A 80 1.27 -3.20 8.58
CA PRO A 80 1.83 -2.07 7.83
C PRO A 80 0.91 -0.86 7.86
N GLU A 81 1.45 0.33 8.14
CA GLU A 81 0.69 1.57 8.06
C GLU A 81 0.33 1.93 6.61
N VAL A 82 -0.83 2.55 6.40
CA VAL A 82 -1.22 3.13 5.11
C VAL A 82 -0.96 4.63 5.16
N TYR A 83 -0.14 5.15 4.24
CA TYR A 83 0.25 6.56 4.23
C TYR A 83 -0.59 7.41 3.29
N VAL A 84 -0.89 6.90 2.09
CA VAL A 84 -1.58 7.67 1.06
C VAL A 84 -2.51 6.75 0.27
N ILE A 85 -3.71 7.24 -0.04
CA ILE A 85 -4.63 6.62 -0.98
C ILE A 85 -5.04 7.67 -1.99
N PHE A 86 -4.93 7.38 -3.27
CA PHE A 86 -5.38 8.31 -4.31
C PHE A 86 -5.89 7.58 -5.55
N SER A 87 -6.71 8.27 -6.31
CA SER A 87 -7.19 7.79 -7.61
C SER A 87 -6.52 8.58 -8.71
N CYS A 88 -6.04 7.89 -9.75
CA CYS A 88 -5.60 8.53 -10.97
C CYS A 88 -6.14 7.73 -12.16
N ARG A 89 -6.94 8.39 -12.99
CA ARG A 89 -7.70 7.76 -14.07
C ARG A 89 -8.59 6.63 -13.51
N GLN A 90 -8.46 5.41 -14.03
CA GLN A 90 -9.24 4.24 -13.63
C GLN A 90 -8.51 3.36 -12.60
N CYS A 91 -7.47 3.87 -11.95
CA CYS A 91 -6.69 3.11 -10.98
C CYS A 91 -6.69 3.80 -9.62
N VAL A 92 -6.85 3.00 -8.57
CA VAL A 92 -6.58 3.42 -7.20
C VAL A 92 -5.18 2.97 -6.82
N TYR A 93 -4.49 3.79 -6.05
CA TYR A 93 -3.16 3.56 -5.51
C TYR A 93 -3.21 3.68 -4.00
N ILE A 94 -2.64 2.70 -3.30
CA ILE A 94 -2.53 2.65 -1.84
C ILE A 94 -1.04 2.50 -1.53
N LEU A 95 -0.43 3.56 -0.97
CA LEU A 95 0.93 3.50 -0.44
C LEU A 95 0.90 3.09 1.02
N MET A 96 1.73 2.12 1.36
CA MET A 96 1.84 1.56 2.70
C MET A 96 3.30 1.34 3.09
N GLU A 97 3.52 1.20 4.39
CA GLU A 97 4.81 0.90 4.97
C GLU A 97 5.49 -0.30 4.33
N LEU A 98 6.78 -0.14 4.04
CA LEU A 98 7.64 -1.27 3.72
C LEU A 98 7.86 -2.11 4.98
N SER A 99 7.16 -3.23 5.09
CA SER A 99 7.43 -4.22 6.12
C SER A 99 8.59 -5.12 5.67
N GLU A 100 9.68 -5.12 6.44
CA GLU A 100 10.77 -6.08 6.28
C GLU A 100 10.50 -7.29 7.15
N GLY A 101 10.43 -8.47 6.55
CA GLY A 101 10.17 -9.71 7.27
C GLY A 101 10.24 -10.93 6.37
N ARG A 102 10.64 -12.08 6.95
CA ARG A 102 10.44 -13.38 6.33
C ARG A 102 9.01 -13.82 6.60
N ASN A 103 8.33 -14.28 5.56
CA ASN A 103 7.05 -14.95 5.76
C ASN A 103 7.28 -16.28 6.52
N MET A 104 6.21 -16.83 7.12
CA MET A 104 6.25 -18.13 7.82
C MET A 104 6.67 -19.32 6.92
N ARG A 105 6.81 -19.11 5.60
CA ARG A 105 7.28 -20.12 4.64
C ARG A 105 8.76 -19.94 4.26
N GLY A 106 9.50 -19.08 4.95
CA GLY A 106 10.94 -18.86 4.72
C GLY A 106 11.28 -18.16 3.40
N GLY A 107 10.30 -17.67 2.64
CA GLY A 107 10.51 -16.92 1.42
C GLY A 107 10.71 -15.42 1.70
N SER A 108 11.64 -14.79 0.97
CA SER A 108 11.67 -13.33 0.82
C SER A 108 10.27 -12.82 0.45
N MET A 109 9.82 -11.75 1.11
CA MET A 109 8.50 -11.13 0.86
C MET A 109 8.36 -10.58 -0.58
N GLU A 110 9.41 -10.62 -1.39
CA GLU A 110 9.42 -10.19 -2.79
C GLU A 110 8.54 -11.04 -3.73
N ARG A 111 8.11 -12.27 -3.36
CA ARG A 111 7.56 -13.20 -4.38
C ARG A 111 6.12 -13.69 -4.31
N LEU A 112 5.35 -13.65 -3.19
CA LEU A 112 4.04 -14.33 -3.21
C LEU A 112 2.89 -13.63 -2.46
N ARG A 113 1.93 -13.18 -3.30
CA ARG A 113 0.47 -12.99 -3.13
C ARG A 113 -0.08 -12.94 -1.69
N TRP A 114 -0.50 -11.73 -1.31
CA TRP A 114 -1.40 -11.42 -0.20
C TRP A 114 -2.84 -11.93 -0.45
N LYS A 115 -3.03 -13.25 -0.44
CA LYS A 115 -4.35 -13.91 -0.58
C LYS A 115 -5.24 -13.77 0.67
N LEU A 116 -4.76 -13.16 1.76
CA LEU A 116 -5.49 -13.14 3.03
C LEU A 116 -6.30 -11.85 3.30
N LEU A 117 -5.99 -10.70 2.69
CA LEU A 117 -6.89 -9.51 2.72
C LEU A 117 -7.45 -9.11 1.35
N SER A 118 -7.28 -9.96 0.33
CA SER A 118 -7.78 -9.69 -1.04
C SER A 118 -8.91 -10.63 -1.46
N LYS A 119 -9.45 -11.44 -0.56
CA LYS A 119 -10.65 -12.23 -0.88
C LYS A 119 -11.84 -11.29 -0.80
N PRO A 120 -12.64 -11.11 -1.87
CA PRO A 120 -13.96 -10.54 -1.71
C PRO A 120 -14.72 -11.44 -0.73
N PHE A 121 -15.22 -10.86 0.36
CA PHE A 121 -16.30 -11.48 1.11
C PHE A 121 -17.51 -11.46 0.17
N TYR A 122 -17.74 -12.55 -0.55
CA TYR A 122 -19.06 -12.83 -1.08
C TYR A 122 -19.90 -13.26 0.13
N VAL A 123 -20.83 -12.39 0.52
CA VAL A 123 -21.99 -12.75 1.35
C VAL A 123 -23.08 -13.21 0.41
#